data_AF-A0A6N1AJ62-F1
#
_entry.id   AF-A0A6N1AJ62-F1
#
_cell.length_a   1.000
_cell.length_b   1.000
_cell.length_c   1.000
_cell.angle_alpha   90.00
_cell.angle_beta   90.00
_cell.angle_gamma   90.00
#
_symmetry.space_group_name_H-M   'P 1'
#
loop_
_entity.id
_entity.type
_entity.pdbx_description
1 polymer ?
#
loop_
_entity_poly.entity_id
_entity_poly.type
_entity_poly.pdbx_seq_one_letter_code
_entity_poly.pdbx_strand_id
1 'polypeptide(L)'
;MVEMIGMEANRLRQARSPRVRRTIEATRKTLEAQLVGLDKDIDDSVRGSPVWRAADDLLTSVPGIGGITARTLIADLPELGRLDRRRIAALVGLAPVNRDSGQIRGHRAIAGGRTAVRNALYMAALSAVRWNPVIKAHYTRIVAAGRPKKVALVACMRHLLTILNAIIKTASPWKTA
;
A
#
# COMPACT_ATOMS: atom_id res chain seq x y z
N MET A 1 -2.01 -10.51 13.58
CA MET A 1 -0.73 -10.62 14.32
C MET A 1 -0.05 -9.28 14.52
N VAL A 2 0.13 -8.45 13.48
CA VAL A 2 0.78 -7.13 13.59
C VAL A 2 0.16 -6.23 14.67
N GLU A 3 -1.16 -6.11 14.72
CA GLU A 3 -1.85 -5.34 15.76
C GLU A 3 -1.59 -5.89 17.17
N MET A 4 -1.58 -7.22 17.33
CA MET A 4 -1.27 -7.86 18.61
C MET A 4 0.16 -7.58 19.07
N ILE A 5 1.14 -7.62 18.16
CA ILE A 5 2.53 -7.21 18.46
C ILE A 5 2.58 -5.75 18.93
N GLY A 6 1.84 -4.86 18.26
CA GLY A 6 1.71 -3.46 18.66
C GLY A 6 1.09 -3.29 20.05
N MET A 7 0.03 -4.04 20.35
CA MET A 7 -0.60 -4.06 21.66
C MET A 7 0.38 -4.54 22.75
N GLU A 8 1.11 -5.64 22.53
CA GLU A 8 2.11 -6.13 23.47
C GLU A 8 3.28 -5.14 23.65
N ALA A 9 3.72 -4.46 22.59
CA ALA A 9 4.72 -3.40 22.69
C ALA A 9 4.23 -2.23 23.56
N ASN A 10 2.96 -1.83 23.41
CA ASN A 10 2.35 -0.79 24.25
C ASN A 10 2.23 -1.23 25.72
N ARG A 11 1.79 -2.48 25.96
CA ARG A 11 1.72 -3.07 27.31
C ARG A 11 3.10 -3.12 27.97
N LEU A 12 4.14 -3.52 27.22
CA LEU A 12 5.52 -3.59 27.71
C LEU A 12 6.04 -2.22 28.16
N ARG A 13 5.68 -1.15 27.46
CA ARG A 13 6.07 0.23 27.84
C ARG A 13 5.44 0.67 29.17
N GLN A 14 4.24 0.19 29.48
CA GLN A 14 3.52 0.56 30.69
C GLN A 14 3.83 -0.35 31.89
N ALA A 15 4.33 -1.56 31.63
CA ALA A 15 4.63 -2.53 32.67
C ALA A 15 5.85 -2.14 33.53
N ARG A 16 5.64 -2.01 34.84
CA ARG A 16 6.67 -1.68 35.84
C ARG A 16 7.35 -2.89 36.48
N SER A 17 6.62 -3.99 36.65
CA SER A 17 7.16 -5.20 37.29
C SER A 17 8.09 -5.96 36.34
N PRO A 18 9.34 -6.29 36.74
CA PRO A 18 10.27 -7.05 35.90
C PRO A 18 9.73 -8.41 35.46
N ARG A 19 8.97 -9.10 36.33
CA ARG A 19 8.36 -10.40 36.00
C ARG A 19 7.32 -10.25 34.88
N VAL A 20 6.45 -9.25 35.00
CA VAL A 20 5.40 -8.98 33.99
C VAL A 20 6.01 -8.60 32.65
N ARG A 21 7.05 -7.77 32.66
CA ARG A 21 7.79 -7.38 31.45
C ARG A 21 8.35 -8.60 30.71
N ARG A 22 9.02 -9.52 31.42
CA ARG A 22 9.55 -10.77 30.83
C ARG A 22 8.46 -11.60 30.16
N THR A 23 7.29 -11.73 30.79
CA THR A 23 6.17 -12.47 30.21
C THR A 23 5.65 -11.81 28.93
N ILE A 24 5.50 -10.47 28.93
CA ILE A 24 5.07 -9.72 27.73
C ILE A 24 6.10 -9.84 26.60
N GLU A 25 7.39 -9.75 26.92
CA GLU A 25 8.47 -9.93 25.95
C GLU A 25 8.46 -11.34 25.34
N ALA A 26 8.22 -12.37 26.15
CA ALA A 26 8.09 -13.75 25.66
C ALA A 26 6.90 -13.90 24.70
N THR A 27 5.72 -13.39 25.08
CA THR A 27 4.52 -13.41 24.21
C THR A 27 4.77 -12.67 22.90
N ARG A 28 5.36 -11.47 22.98
CA ARG A 28 5.69 -10.66 21.80
C ARG A 28 6.65 -11.40 20.87
N LYS A 29 7.69 -12.04 21.40
CA LYS A 29 8.65 -12.84 20.62
C LYS A 29 7.95 -14.00 19.90
N THR A 30 7.01 -14.67 20.56
CA THR A 30 6.22 -15.73 19.92
C THR A 30 5.38 -15.19 18.76
N LEU A 31 4.70 -14.05 18.95
CA LEU A 31 3.91 -13.42 17.88
C LEU A 31 4.79 -12.98 16.71
N GLU A 32 5.98 -12.44 16.97
CA GLU A 32 6.95 -12.07 15.93
C GLU A 32 7.43 -13.30 15.16
N ALA A 33 7.73 -14.42 15.83
CA ALA A 33 8.13 -15.66 15.16
C ALA A 33 7.00 -16.24 14.30
N GLN A 34 5.76 -16.19 14.77
CA GLN A 34 4.59 -16.62 14.00
C GLN A 34 4.36 -15.73 12.77
N LEU A 35 4.55 -14.41 12.90
CA LEU A 35 4.44 -13.49 11.78
C LEU A 35 5.48 -13.82 10.69
N VAL A 36 6.73 -14.07 11.07
CA VAL A 36 7.79 -14.48 10.13
C VAL A 36 7.43 -15.80 9.43
N GLY A 37 6.86 -16.75 10.16
CA GLY A 37 6.37 -18.01 9.57
C GLY A 37 5.30 -17.77 8.50
N LEU A 38 4.29 -16.97 8.81
CA LEU A 38 3.22 -16.65 7.85
C LEU A 38 3.73 -15.86 6.65
N ASP A 39 4.65 -14.91 6.84
CA ASP A 39 5.26 -14.18 5.73
C ASP A 39 5.99 -15.16 4.79
N LYS A 40 6.69 -16.15 5.34
CA LYS A 40 7.32 -17.21 4.55
C LYS A 40 6.30 -18.06 3.79
N ASP A 41 5.20 -18.45 4.43
CA ASP A 41 4.16 -19.26 3.76
C ASP A 41 3.53 -18.49 2.59
N ILE A 42 3.34 -17.18 2.73
CA ILE A 42 2.88 -16.30 1.65
C ILE A 42 3.93 -16.24 0.52
N ASP A 43 5.21 -16.04 0.87
CA ASP A 43 6.31 -16.03 -0.10
C ASP A 43 6.35 -17.32 -0.92
N ASP A 44 6.27 -18.46 -0.25
CA ASP A 44 6.35 -19.79 -0.85
C ASP A 44 5.12 -20.03 -1.74
N SER A 45 3.93 -19.57 -1.32
CA SER A 45 2.70 -19.65 -2.13
C SER A 45 2.78 -18.80 -3.41
N VAL A 46 3.25 -17.55 -3.30
CA VAL A 46 3.41 -16.65 -4.44
C VAL A 46 4.47 -17.17 -5.40
N ARG A 47 5.62 -17.62 -4.87
CA ARG A 47 6.66 -18.23 -5.68
C ARG A 47 6.21 -19.56 -6.27
N GLY A 48 5.40 -20.35 -5.59
CA GLY A 48 4.90 -21.64 -6.10
C GLY A 48 3.99 -21.53 -7.33
N SER A 49 3.33 -20.40 -7.52
CA SER A 49 2.46 -20.14 -8.67
C SER A 49 3.20 -19.35 -9.77
N PRO A 50 3.35 -19.90 -10.99
CA PRO A 50 3.97 -19.16 -12.10
C PRO A 50 3.26 -17.84 -12.43
N VAL A 51 1.93 -17.82 -12.31
CA VAL A 51 1.12 -16.63 -12.61
C VAL A 51 1.33 -15.55 -11.55
N TRP A 52 1.35 -15.92 -10.27
CA TRP A 52 1.57 -14.94 -9.19
C TRP A 52 3.00 -14.45 -9.13
N ARG A 53 3.97 -15.34 -9.36
CA ARG A 53 5.38 -14.97 -9.46
C ARG A 53 5.62 -13.94 -10.56
N ALA A 54 5.09 -14.18 -11.77
CA ALA A 54 5.22 -13.23 -12.88
C ALA A 54 4.59 -11.86 -12.56
N ALA A 55 3.43 -11.84 -11.90
CA ALA A 55 2.81 -10.60 -11.46
C ALA A 55 3.64 -9.88 -10.37
N ASP A 56 4.19 -10.62 -9.41
CA ASP A 56 5.03 -10.08 -8.33
C ASP A 56 6.32 -9.46 -8.90
N ASP A 57 6.99 -10.14 -9.82
CA ASP A 57 8.20 -9.65 -10.49
C ASP A 57 7.92 -8.36 -11.27
N LEU A 58 6.79 -8.31 -12.00
CA LEU A 58 6.38 -7.11 -12.73
C LEU A 58 6.08 -5.94 -11.79
N LEU A 59 5.35 -6.17 -10.70
CA LEU A 59 4.99 -5.11 -9.75
C LEU A 59 6.22 -4.60 -8.99
N THR A 60 7.07 -5.50 -8.51
CA THR A 60 8.29 -5.16 -7.75
C THR A 60 9.37 -4.53 -8.62
N SER A 61 9.29 -4.66 -9.95
CA SER A 61 10.16 -3.91 -10.88
C SER A 61 9.97 -2.39 -10.80
N VAL A 62 8.83 -1.90 -10.29
CA VAL A 62 8.55 -0.46 -10.15
C VAL A 62 9.23 0.08 -8.89
N PRO A 63 10.15 1.08 -9.01
CA PRO A 63 10.77 1.69 -7.85
C PRO A 63 9.73 2.23 -6.88
N GLY A 64 9.85 1.85 -5.60
CA GLY A 64 8.89 2.20 -4.54
C GLY A 64 7.84 1.13 -4.24
N ILE A 65 7.76 0.05 -5.02
CA ILE A 65 6.94 -1.12 -4.70
C ILE A 65 7.81 -2.19 -4.03
N GLY A 66 7.42 -2.61 -2.83
CA GLY A 66 8.01 -3.77 -2.14
C GLY A 66 7.11 -4.99 -2.18
N GLY A 67 7.64 -6.15 -1.74
CA GLY A 67 6.92 -7.43 -1.77
C GLY A 67 5.57 -7.40 -1.04
N ILE A 68 5.47 -6.74 0.11
CA ILE A 68 4.19 -6.59 0.82
C ILE A 68 3.15 -5.90 -0.07
N THR A 69 3.48 -4.75 -0.66
CA THR A 69 2.55 -4.03 -1.53
C THR A 69 2.18 -4.85 -2.76
N ALA A 70 3.15 -5.50 -3.41
CA ALA A 70 2.91 -6.32 -4.59
C ALA A 70 1.95 -7.48 -4.28
N ARG A 71 2.19 -8.21 -3.19
CA ARG A 71 1.35 -9.33 -2.76
C ARG A 71 -0.04 -8.88 -2.29
N THR A 72 -0.14 -7.75 -1.59
CA THR A 72 -1.44 -7.15 -1.27
C THR A 72 -2.23 -6.84 -2.54
N LEU A 73 -1.59 -6.32 -3.59
CA LEU A 73 -2.27 -6.06 -4.86
C LEU A 73 -2.69 -7.34 -5.58
N ILE A 74 -1.85 -8.38 -5.57
CA ILE A 74 -2.16 -9.68 -6.17
C ILE A 74 -3.37 -10.33 -5.46
N ALA A 75 -3.39 -10.30 -4.13
CA ALA A 75 -4.45 -10.92 -3.33
C ALA A 75 -5.75 -10.09 -3.31
N ASP A 76 -5.63 -8.79 -3.05
CA ASP A 76 -6.78 -7.92 -2.77
C ASP A 76 -7.21 -7.04 -3.96
N LEU A 77 -6.66 -7.24 -5.16
CA LEU A 77 -7.04 -6.51 -6.37
C LEU A 77 -6.94 -7.37 -7.66
N PRO A 78 -7.74 -8.45 -7.79
CA PRO A 78 -7.73 -9.33 -8.96
C PRO A 78 -8.11 -8.64 -10.28
N GLU A 79 -8.72 -7.45 -10.23
CA GLU A 79 -9.07 -6.65 -11.39
C GLU A 79 -7.91 -5.83 -11.97
N LEU A 80 -6.74 -5.85 -11.31
CA LEU A 80 -5.54 -5.15 -11.75
C LEU A 80 -5.12 -5.64 -13.16
N GLY A 81 -4.87 -4.68 -14.05
CA GLY A 81 -4.60 -4.94 -15.47
C GLY A 81 -5.84 -5.02 -16.36
N ARG A 82 -7.04 -5.16 -15.80
CA ARG A 82 -8.28 -5.38 -16.57
C ARG A 82 -9.15 -4.13 -16.66
N LEU A 83 -9.14 -3.30 -15.62
CA LEU A 83 -9.97 -2.09 -15.53
C LEU A 83 -9.27 -0.87 -16.13
N ASP A 84 -10.06 0.11 -16.55
CA ASP A 84 -9.53 1.43 -16.90
C ASP A 84 -9.07 2.23 -15.66
N ARG A 85 -8.25 3.25 -15.91
CA ARG A 85 -7.65 4.10 -14.87
C ARG A 85 -8.66 4.80 -13.94
N ARG A 86 -9.89 5.06 -14.39
CA ARG A 86 -10.93 5.71 -13.58
C ARG A 86 -11.63 4.68 -12.71
N ARG A 87 -12.04 3.54 -13.29
CA ARG A 87 -12.71 2.44 -12.58
C ARG A 87 -11.84 1.86 -11.48
N ILE A 88 -10.57 1.56 -11.76
CA ILE A 88 -9.67 0.98 -10.73
C ILE A 88 -9.40 1.97 -9.59
N ALA A 89 -9.23 3.25 -9.91
CA ALA A 89 -9.03 4.28 -8.88
C ALA A 89 -10.28 4.48 -8.01
N ALA A 90 -11.49 4.33 -8.58
CA ALA A 90 -12.72 4.36 -7.80
C ALA A 90 -12.85 3.11 -6.91
N LEU A 91 -12.56 1.92 -7.44
CA LEU A 91 -12.61 0.64 -6.71
C LEU A 91 -11.68 0.64 -5.48
N VAL A 92 -10.46 1.17 -5.63
CA VAL A 92 -9.49 1.29 -4.52
C VAL A 92 -9.83 2.44 -3.57
N GLY A 93 -10.72 3.37 -3.95
CA GLY A 93 -11.07 4.53 -3.13
C GLY A 93 -10.02 5.65 -3.19
N LEU A 94 -9.46 5.88 -4.38
CA LEU A 94 -8.53 6.97 -4.73
C LEU A 94 -9.14 8.02 -5.67
N ALA A 95 -10.41 7.86 -6.04
CA ALA A 95 -11.18 8.89 -6.72
C ALA A 95 -11.80 9.84 -5.68
N PRO A 96 -11.60 11.17 -5.78
CA PRO A 96 -12.29 12.13 -4.93
C PRO A 96 -13.80 12.05 -5.13
N VAL A 97 -14.54 11.91 -4.04
CA VAL A 97 -16.01 11.86 -4.02
C VAL A 97 -16.55 13.21 -3.53
N ASN A 98 -17.69 13.62 -4.06
CA ASN A 98 -18.41 14.80 -3.60
C ASN A 98 -19.16 14.54 -2.29
N ARG A 99 -19.29 15.58 -1.48
CA ARG A 99 -20.11 15.58 -0.27
C ARG A 99 -21.09 16.74 -0.35
N ASP A 100 -21.94 16.69 -1.36
CA ASP A 100 -22.87 17.76 -1.69
C ASP A 100 -24.28 17.38 -1.21
N SER A 101 -25.05 18.35 -0.73
CA SER A 101 -26.46 18.15 -0.31
C SER A 101 -27.28 19.40 -0.59
N GLY A 102 -28.30 19.30 -1.45
CA GLY A 102 -29.08 20.46 -1.87
C GLY A 102 -28.18 21.58 -2.43
N GLN A 103 -28.17 22.73 -1.78
CA GLN A 103 -27.33 23.88 -2.14
C GLN A 103 -25.90 23.84 -1.56
N ILE A 104 -25.60 22.86 -0.70
CA ILE A 104 -24.27 22.75 -0.07
C ILE A 104 -23.32 22.03 -1.03
N ARG A 105 -22.19 22.70 -1.33
CA ARG A 105 -21.02 22.09 -1.99
C ARG A 105 -19.95 21.81 -0.96
N GLY A 106 -19.73 20.52 -0.68
CA GLY A 106 -18.79 20.08 0.35
C GLY A 106 -17.36 19.88 -0.16
N HIS A 107 -16.45 19.64 0.77
CA HIS A 107 -15.06 19.29 0.45
C HIS A 107 -14.98 17.92 -0.23
N ARG A 108 -14.25 17.85 -1.34
CA ARG A 108 -14.02 16.60 -2.08
C ARG A 108 -12.82 15.87 -1.52
N ALA A 109 -13.04 14.66 -1.05
CA ALA A 109 -12.01 13.81 -0.49
C ALA A 109 -12.12 12.38 -1.03
N ILE A 110 -11.04 11.63 -0.93
CA ILE A 110 -11.10 10.18 -1.15
C ILE A 110 -11.94 9.54 -0.04
N ALA A 111 -12.77 8.56 -0.39
CA ALA A 111 -13.64 7.86 0.54
C ALA A 111 -13.92 6.43 0.05
N GLY A 112 -14.32 5.55 0.98
CA GLY A 112 -14.65 4.15 0.68
C GLY A 112 -13.49 3.37 0.06
N GLY A 113 -13.83 2.37 -0.77
CA GLY A 113 -12.91 1.52 -1.51
C GLY A 113 -12.21 0.44 -0.68
N ARG A 114 -11.22 -0.22 -1.28
CA ARG A 114 -10.42 -1.27 -0.63
C ARG A 114 -9.33 -0.66 0.25
N THR A 115 -9.65 -0.45 1.53
CA THR A 115 -8.76 0.21 2.50
C THR A 115 -7.40 -0.48 2.66
N ALA A 116 -7.35 -1.83 2.63
CA ALA A 116 -6.09 -2.57 2.71
C ALA A 116 -5.13 -2.21 1.55
N VAL A 117 -5.64 -2.28 0.32
CA VAL A 117 -4.92 -1.86 -0.90
C VAL A 117 -4.51 -0.39 -0.82
N ARG A 118 -5.41 0.49 -0.37
CA ARG A 118 -5.11 1.91 -0.22
C ARG A 118 -3.97 2.16 0.78
N ASN A 119 -3.96 1.46 1.91
CA ASN A 119 -2.90 1.58 2.91
C ASN A 119 -1.55 1.09 2.35
N ALA A 120 -1.55 -0.03 1.64
CA ALA A 120 -0.36 -0.55 0.97
C ALA A 120 0.19 0.43 -0.09
N LEU A 121 -0.69 1.05 -0.87
CA LEU A 121 -0.33 2.08 -1.85
C LEU A 121 0.17 3.36 -1.19
N TYR A 122 -0.30 3.71 0.00
CA TYR A 122 0.18 4.88 0.73
C TYR A 122 1.64 4.69 1.15
N MET A 123 1.96 3.53 1.73
CA MET A 123 3.34 3.17 2.09
C MET A 123 4.25 3.11 0.86
N ALA A 124 3.76 2.53 -0.24
CA ALA A 124 4.48 2.53 -1.51
C ALA A 124 4.71 3.93 -2.07
N ALA A 125 3.72 4.82 -2.00
CA ALA A 125 3.85 6.19 -2.46
C ALA A 125 4.92 6.97 -1.67
N LEU A 126 5.03 6.77 -0.35
CA LEU A 126 6.08 7.37 0.47
C LEU A 126 7.49 6.97 0.00
N SER A 127 7.66 5.72 -0.45
CA SER A 127 8.92 5.25 -1.03
C SER A 127 9.10 5.79 -2.47
N ALA A 128 8.07 5.72 -3.29
CA ALA A 128 8.09 6.13 -4.69
C ALA A 128 8.40 7.62 -4.86
N VAL A 129 7.89 8.51 -4.00
CA VAL A 129 8.24 9.96 -4.07
C VAL A 129 9.72 10.23 -3.79
N ARG A 130 10.46 9.29 -3.20
CA ARG A 130 11.90 9.40 -2.94
C ARG A 130 12.71 8.81 -4.09
N TRP A 131 12.31 7.63 -4.56
CA TRP A 131 13.15 6.78 -5.41
C TRP A 131 12.65 6.60 -6.85
N ASN A 132 11.36 6.82 -7.12
CA ASN A 132 10.82 6.73 -8.46
C ASN A 132 10.83 8.10 -9.14
N PRO A 133 11.60 8.31 -10.22
CA PRO A 133 11.75 9.64 -10.83
C PRO A 133 10.43 10.22 -11.35
N VAL A 134 9.56 9.38 -11.93
CA VAL A 134 8.26 9.81 -12.47
C VAL A 134 7.31 10.25 -11.35
N ILE A 135 7.22 9.44 -10.28
CA ILE A 135 6.37 9.77 -9.13
C ILE A 135 6.91 10.96 -8.35
N LYS A 136 8.24 11.04 -8.16
CA LYS A 136 8.91 12.19 -7.53
C LYS A 136 8.64 13.49 -8.27
N ALA A 137 8.80 13.50 -9.60
CA ALA A 137 8.50 14.69 -10.41
C ALA A 137 7.01 15.11 -10.28
N HIS A 138 6.10 14.13 -10.30
CA HIS A 138 4.67 14.38 -10.10
C HIS A 138 4.36 14.99 -8.73
N TYR A 139 4.96 14.45 -7.67
CA TYR A 139 4.83 14.96 -6.30
C TYR A 139 5.33 16.39 -6.17
N THR A 140 6.56 16.65 -6.62
CA THR A 140 7.20 17.96 -6.54
C THR A 140 6.38 19.02 -7.26
N ARG A 141 5.86 18.72 -8.46
CA ARG A 141 5.00 19.64 -9.22
C ARG A 141 3.73 20.02 -8.45
N ILE A 142 3.08 19.06 -7.78
CA ILE A 142 1.85 19.32 -7.03
C ILE A 142 2.14 20.16 -5.77
N VAL A 143 3.24 19.86 -5.08
CA VAL A 143 3.66 20.62 -3.89
C VAL A 143 4.06 22.04 -4.28
N ALA A 144 4.79 22.22 -5.38
CA ALA A 144 5.17 23.53 -5.91
C ALA A 144 3.95 24.38 -6.30
N ALA A 145 2.85 23.74 -6.70
CA ALA A 145 1.56 24.41 -6.92
C ALA A 145 0.80 24.76 -5.61
N GLY A 146 1.45 24.72 -4.45
CA GLY A 146 0.90 25.10 -3.15
C GLY A 146 -0.08 24.09 -2.54
N ARG A 147 -0.18 22.87 -3.08
CA ARG A 147 -1.10 21.85 -2.53
C ARG A 147 -0.53 21.21 -1.27
N PRO A 148 -1.39 20.84 -0.29
CA PRO A 148 -0.94 20.12 0.90
C PRO A 148 -0.20 18.82 0.57
N LYS A 149 0.88 18.52 1.31
CA LYS A 149 1.73 17.32 1.08
C LYS A 149 0.93 16.01 1.07
N LYS A 150 -0.06 15.86 1.96
CA LYS A 150 -0.92 14.67 1.99
C LYS A 150 -1.78 14.54 0.74
N VAL A 151 -2.28 15.64 0.19
CA VAL A 151 -3.03 15.64 -1.09
C VAL A 151 -2.11 15.26 -2.25
N ALA A 152 -0.87 15.77 -2.25
CA ALA A 152 0.14 15.37 -3.24
C ALA A 152 0.45 13.87 -3.16
N LEU A 153 0.57 13.30 -1.95
CA LEU A 153 0.74 11.85 -1.77
C LEU A 153 -0.44 11.04 -2.30
N VAL A 154 -1.68 11.46 -2.02
CA VAL A 154 -2.88 10.78 -2.56
C VAL A 154 -2.90 10.81 -4.08
N ALA A 155 -2.52 11.94 -4.69
CA ALA A 155 -2.37 12.02 -6.15
C ALA A 155 -1.29 11.06 -6.67
N CYS A 156 -0.15 10.95 -5.96
CA CYS A 156 0.91 9.99 -6.29
C CYS A 156 0.45 8.53 -6.15
N MET A 157 -0.35 8.19 -5.13
CA MET A 157 -0.93 6.85 -5.00
C MET A 157 -1.79 6.50 -6.22
N ARG A 158 -2.63 7.42 -6.67
CA ARG A 158 -3.46 7.23 -7.87
C ARG A 158 -2.62 7.08 -9.13
N HIS A 159 -1.57 7.90 -9.26
CA HIS A 159 -0.65 7.82 -10.40
C HIS A 159 0.08 6.48 -10.42
N LEU A 160 0.60 6.05 -9.28
CA LEU A 160 1.26 4.77 -9.09
C LEU A 160 0.33 3.59 -9.41
N LEU A 161 -0.89 3.58 -8.88
CA LEU A 161 -1.90 2.56 -9.21
C LEU A 161 -2.18 2.48 -10.73
N THR A 162 -2.23 3.63 -11.41
CA THR A 162 -2.45 3.67 -12.86
C THR A 162 -1.28 3.05 -13.62
N ILE A 163 -0.05 3.29 -13.17
CA ILE A 163 1.17 2.68 -13.72
C ILE A 163 1.14 1.15 -13.52
N LEU A 164 0.89 0.69 -12.30
CA LEU A 164 0.84 -0.74 -11.97
C LEU A 164 -0.23 -1.47 -12.78
N ASN A 165 -1.40 -0.84 -12.94
CA ASN A 165 -2.46 -1.36 -13.79
C ASN A 165 -2.04 -1.47 -15.25
N ALA A 166 -1.29 -0.50 -15.78
CA ALA A 166 -0.77 -0.59 -17.14
C ALA A 166 0.29 -1.69 -17.29
N ILE A 167 1.21 -1.82 -16.34
CA ILE A 167 2.27 -2.84 -16.34
C ILE A 167 1.70 -4.26 -16.38
N ILE A 168 0.72 -4.55 -15.52
CA ILE A 168 0.06 -5.86 -15.51
C ILE A 168 -0.72 -6.09 -16.82
N LYS A 169 -1.38 -5.03 -17.34
CA LYS A 169 -2.12 -5.13 -18.61
C LYS A 169 -1.20 -5.45 -19.81
N THR A 170 -0.01 -4.86 -19.86
CA THR A 170 0.93 -5.02 -20.99
C THR A 170 2.01 -6.07 -20.75
N ALA A 171 2.01 -6.72 -19.59
CA ALA A 171 3.03 -7.68 -19.15
C ALA A 171 4.47 -7.18 -19.39
N SER A 172 4.68 -5.87 -19.24
CA SER A 172 5.97 -5.22 -19.52
C SER A 172 6.54 -4.63 -18.24
N PRO A 173 7.79 -4.96 -17.86
CA PRO A 173 8.39 -4.43 -16.64
C PRO A 173 8.55 -2.91 -16.72
N TRP A 174 8.74 -2.29 -15.55
CA TRP A 174 9.00 -0.86 -15.46
C TRP A 174 10.16 -0.44 -16.37
N LYS A 175 9.95 0.62 -17.13
CA LYS A 175 10.99 1.31 -17.90
C LYS A 175 10.96 2.78 -17.50
N THR A 176 12.13 3.34 -17.23
CA THR A 176 12.26 4.78 -17.03
C THR A 176 11.98 5.45 -18.37
N ALA A 177 10.99 6.35 -18.40
CA ALA A 177 10.71 7.21 -19.55
C ALA A 177 11.82 8.26 -19.72
#